data_AF-A0A2M7N6H1-F1
#
_entry.id   AF-A0A2M7N6H1-F1
#
_cell.length_a   1.000
_cell.length_b   1.000
_cell.length_c   1.000
_cell.angle_alpha   90.00
_cell.angle_beta   90.00
_cell.angle_gamma   90.00
#
_symmetry.space_group_name_H-M   'P 1'
#
loop_
_entity.id
_entity.type
_entity.pdbx_description
1 polymer ?
#
loop_
_entity_poly.entity_id
_entity_poly.type
_entity_poly.pdbx_seq_one_letter_code
_entity_poly.pdbx_strand_id
1 'polypeptide(L)'
;MRKYFITILVLGFVVILQNVSAQQLKNFRSNFPGYLADMKDFLETKDKKEGKELSEIFTLTFNGTFYSESEKKNIIQTSNELLKKRALAFPHFQEYLQSIIAFSNVNHSKSSYANWDKGLVYMCQKKNITLNAIDIYLENTIGLLKKGNIYQSQTTKWKTDSKDFQFYFDGENITLIVQNANLKCFAKKDSTTIYNTQGIYNEISKTWQGQGGKLTWERAGFNENEVYANFQNYTIDMTKSAFDADSVIFINSRYFKEPILGKLTEKVMADAESTNAHYPQFISYSKRYLIKNIFPKMDYDGGFTMKGAKFIGEGTENDLAMLKIYRSDTLFFIAATKTFVFNKDGIIGQNSAITIRLDTDSIYHPGLLFKYNAQKNEVLLIRNNEGMSRSPYFDTYHNLELDFPFLTWKIGEPQINFQPIPKTTNKIAKFESVDFFSRSRYLELQGMDNLNPLQNLKNYTKKINSNKFNDKDFANFIKSSIPQTHQYLLNLAFKGFISYSIETGEVIVVDKTFNYLKCSVGQRDYDAISFVS
;
A
#
# COMPACT_ATOMS: atom_id res chain seq x y z
N MET A 1 62.51 69.70 5.16
CA MET A 1 62.48 70.64 6.31
C MET A 1 61.05 70.65 6.86
N ARG A 2 60.83 69.97 8.00
CA ARG A 2 60.57 70.57 9.33
C ARG A 2 59.08 70.92 9.52
N LYS A 3 58.27 69.98 10.02
CA LYS A 3 57.78 69.89 11.42
C LYS A 3 57.34 71.25 12.01
N TYR A 4 56.04 71.38 12.22
CA TYR A 4 55.31 71.65 13.48
C TYR A 4 54.08 72.51 13.18
N PHE A 5 52.89 71.99 13.49
CA PHE A 5 51.93 72.62 14.41
C PHE A 5 50.78 71.65 14.66
N ILE A 6 50.99 70.79 15.65
CA ILE A 6 49.93 70.08 16.39
C ILE A 6 49.45 71.08 17.43
N THR A 7 48.31 71.73 17.22
CA THR A 7 47.40 72.16 18.29
C THR A 7 46.05 72.56 17.69
N ILE A 8 44.97 72.13 18.32
CA ILE A 8 43.56 72.50 18.04
C ILE A 8 42.90 71.74 16.88
N LEU A 9 42.58 70.47 17.10
CA LEU A 9 41.46 69.81 16.42
C LEU A 9 40.84 68.74 17.35
N VAL A 10 40.49 69.15 18.57
CA VAL A 10 39.76 68.33 19.57
C VAL A 10 38.42 68.99 19.98
N LEU A 11 38.01 70.09 19.34
CA LEU A 11 36.65 70.64 19.47
C LEU A 11 35.97 70.71 18.11
N GLY A 12 35.37 69.59 17.70
CA GLY A 12 34.62 69.50 16.45
C GLY A 12 33.94 68.15 16.27
N PHE A 13 33.48 67.54 17.35
CA PHE A 13 32.66 66.32 17.29
C PHE A 13 31.68 66.30 18.46
N VAL A 14 30.86 67.35 18.57
CA VAL A 14 29.70 67.39 19.46
C VAL A 14 28.52 67.89 18.63
N VAL A 15 27.42 67.13 18.70
CA VAL A 15 26.14 67.31 18.00
C VAL A 15 26.27 66.97 16.50
N ILE A 16 25.83 65.81 16.02
CA ILE A 16 24.43 65.40 15.90
C ILE A 16 24.35 63.88 16.11
N LEU A 17 24.01 63.45 17.34
CA LEU A 17 23.31 62.19 17.55
C LEU A 17 21.82 62.51 17.36
N GLN A 18 21.32 62.38 16.14
CA GLN A 18 19.89 62.20 15.98
C GLN A 18 19.54 60.89 16.66
N ASN A 19 18.88 61.01 17.81
CA ASN A 19 18.09 59.94 18.39
C ASN A 19 17.00 59.55 17.39
N VAL A 20 17.34 58.71 16.41
CA VAL A 20 16.35 57.87 15.73
C VAL A 20 15.95 56.82 16.76
N SER A 21 15.13 57.24 17.70
CA SER A 21 14.39 56.33 18.54
C SER A 21 13.28 55.76 17.66
N ALA A 22 13.60 54.77 16.83
CA ALA A 22 12.59 53.85 16.34
C ALA A 22 12.05 53.11 17.57
N GLN A 23 11.10 53.71 18.28
CA GLN A 23 10.42 53.05 19.38
C GLN A 23 9.71 51.84 18.78
N GLN A 24 10.14 50.65 19.18
CA GLN A 24 9.46 49.41 18.83
C GLN A 24 8.00 49.53 19.29
N LEU A 25 7.07 49.45 18.34
CA LEU A 25 5.63 49.58 18.61
C LEU A 25 5.22 48.57 19.68
N LYS A 26 4.80 49.07 20.84
CA LYS A 26 4.44 48.21 21.99
C LYS A 26 3.00 47.73 21.92
N ASN A 27 2.08 48.60 21.49
CA ASN A 27 0.66 48.31 21.29
C ASN A 27 0.11 49.27 20.23
N PHE A 28 -0.91 48.83 19.50
CA PHE A 28 -1.70 49.67 18.62
C PHE A 28 -2.72 50.54 19.40
N ARG A 29 -3.03 51.73 18.89
CA ARG A 29 -4.10 52.59 19.43
C ARG A 29 -5.47 51.89 19.31
N SER A 30 -6.31 52.08 20.33
CA SER A 30 -7.63 51.44 20.44
C SER A 30 -8.74 52.09 19.59
N ASN A 31 -8.55 53.33 19.14
CA ASN A 31 -9.49 54.01 18.25
C ASN A 31 -9.19 53.65 16.79
N PHE A 32 -10.23 53.53 15.95
CA PHE A 32 -10.09 53.01 14.58
C PHE A 32 -9.14 53.83 13.68
N PRO A 33 -9.23 55.17 13.61
CA PRO A 33 -8.30 55.94 12.77
C PRO A 33 -6.85 55.84 13.24
N GLY A 34 -6.63 55.83 14.57
CA GLY A 34 -5.31 55.66 15.16
C GLY A 34 -4.71 54.28 14.88
N TYR A 35 -5.51 53.21 14.97
CA TYR A 35 -5.08 51.86 14.62
C TYR A 35 -4.62 51.75 13.17
N LEU A 36 -5.39 52.30 12.23
CA LEU A 36 -5.05 52.26 10.80
C LEU A 36 -3.76 53.03 10.50
N ALA A 37 -3.56 54.19 11.13
CA ALA A 37 -2.32 54.95 11.02
C ALA A 37 -1.12 54.20 11.60
N ASP A 38 -1.25 53.62 12.81
CA ASP A 38 -0.20 52.80 13.42
C ASP A 38 0.16 51.59 12.56
N MET A 39 -0.84 50.92 11.97
CA MET A 39 -0.63 49.76 11.10
C MET A 39 0.13 50.14 9.84
N LYS A 40 -0.24 51.26 9.20
CA LYS A 40 0.46 51.77 8.03
C LYS A 40 1.92 52.08 8.35
N ASP A 41 2.18 52.85 9.41
CA ASP A 41 3.54 53.21 9.81
C ASP A 41 4.36 51.96 10.14
N PHE A 42 3.75 50.99 10.83
CA PHE A 42 4.39 49.72 11.18
C PHE A 42 4.81 48.90 9.95
N LEU A 43 3.96 48.79 8.93
CA LEU A 43 4.28 48.09 7.68
C LEU A 43 5.37 48.83 6.87
N GLU A 44 5.26 50.15 6.74
CA GLU A 44 6.22 50.95 5.97
C GLU A 44 7.64 50.95 6.57
N THR A 45 7.80 50.58 7.86
CA THR A 45 9.13 50.45 8.47
C THR A 45 10.02 49.39 7.82
N LYS A 46 9.43 48.39 7.15
CA LYS A 46 10.15 47.29 6.50
C LYS A 46 10.19 47.43 4.99
N ASP A 47 9.04 47.65 4.36
CA ASP A 47 8.93 47.92 2.93
C ASP A 47 7.93 49.05 2.70
N LYS A 48 8.43 50.22 2.27
CA LYS A 48 7.61 51.41 2.07
C LYS A 48 6.60 51.24 0.93
N LYS A 49 6.95 50.50 -0.12
CA LYS A 49 6.06 50.34 -1.28
C LYS A 49 5.00 49.29 -0.99
N GLU A 50 5.44 48.08 -0.63
CA GLU A 50 4.52 46.96 -0.36
C GLU A 50 3.65 47.24 0.88
N GLY A 51 4.23 47.82 1.93
CA GLY A 51 3.50 48.20 3.14
C GLY A 51 2.42 49.25 2.86
N LYS A 52 2.71 50.25 2.04
CA LYS A 52 1.73 51.26 1.62
C LYS A 52 0.57 50.62 0.85
N GLU A 53 0.86 49.83 -0.18
CA GLU A 53 -0.15 49.16 -1.00
C GLU A 53 -1.06 48.25 -0.15
N LEU A 54 -0.50 47.42 0.73
CA LEU A 54 -1.28 46.58 1.62
C LEU A 54 -2.13 47.39 2.61
N SER A 55 -1.58 48.46 3.18
CA SER A 55 -2.28 49.31 4.15
C SER A 55 -3.49 50.02 3.53
N GLU A 56 -3.40 50.43 2.26
CA GLU A 56 -4.49 51.07 1.53
C GLU A 56 -5.63 50.08 1.28
N ILE A 57 -5.32 48.87 0.80
CA ILE A 57 -6.32 47.80 0.58
C ILE A 57 -6.97 47.38 1.91
N PHE A 58 -6.16 47.24 2.97
CA PHE A 58 -6.66 46.91 4.29
C PHE A 58 -7.57 48.01 4.85
N THR A 59 -7.20 49.29 4.69
CA THR A 59 -8.02 50.42 5.14
C THR A 59 -9.39 50.43 4.48
N LEU A 60 -9.45 50.20 3.17
CA LEU A 60 -10.71 50.08 2.43
C LEU A 60 -11.55 48.92 2.96
N THR A 61 -10.93 47.75 3.18
CA THR A 61 -11.60 46.56 3.73
C THR A 61 -12.12 46.81 5.15
N PHE A 62 -11.31 47.39 6.01
CA PHE A 62 -11.62 47.67 7.41
C PHE A 62 -12.74 48.71 7.55
N ASN A 63 -12.81 49.70 6.67
CA ASN A 63 -13.88 50.68 6.63
C ASN A 63 -15.13 50.20 5.88
N GLY A 64 -15.05 49.06 5.19
CA GLY A 64 -16.18 48.43 4.52
C GLY A 64 -17.27 47.93 5.48
N THR A 65 -18.33 47.37 4.89
CA THR A 65 -19.53 46.90 5.60
C THR A 65 -19.41 45.48 6.13
N PHE A 66 -18.40 44.72 5.69
CA PHE A 66 -18.22 43.35 6.16
C PHE A 66 -17.99 43.34 7.67
N TYR A 67 -16.94 43.99 8.18
CA TYR A 67 -16.62 43.98 9.62
C TYR A 67 -17.47 44.97 10.42
N SER A 68 -18.19 44.47 11.42
CA SER A 68 -18.89 45.25 12.45
C SER A 68 -17.92 45.96 13.40
N GLU A 69 -18.39 46.93 14.18
CA GLU A 69 -17.52 47.62 15.15
C GLU A 69 -16.91 46.68 16.20
N SER A 70 -17.65 45.64 16.62
CA SER A 70 -17.14 44.63 17.54
C SER A 70 -16.01 43.83 16.90
N GLU A 71 -16.16 43.41 15.64
CA GLU A 71 -15.11 42.68 14.92
C GLU A 71 -13.88 43.57 14.66
N LYS A 72 -14.08 44.86 14.36
CA LYS A 72 -12.99 45.83 14.24
C LYS A 72 -12.19 45.96 15.53
N LYS A 73 -12.85 45.95 16.70
CA LYS A 73 -12.17 45.91 18.01
C LYS A 73 -11.40 44.61 18.22
N ASN A 74 -11.96 43.47 17.79
CA ASN A 74 -11.27 42.17 17.84
C ASN A 74 -10.01 42.17 16.96
N ILE A 75 -10.07 42.74 15.75
CA ILE A 75 -8.90 42.88 14.86
C ILE A 75 -7.76 43.64 15.58
N ILE A 76 -8.08 44.71 16.30
CA ILE A 76 -7.09 45.47 17.09
C ILE A 76 -6.53 44.61 18.23
N GLN A 77 -7.38 43.87 18.92
CA GLN A 77 -6.96 42.95 19.99
C GLN A 77 -6.01 41.86 19.45
N THR A 78 -6.39 41.17 18.38
CA THR A 78 -5.57 40.13 17.73
C THR A 78 -4.24 40.70 17.23
N SER A 79 -4.24 41.91 16.68
CA SER A 79 -3.01 42.62 16.30
C SER A 79 -2.08 42.84 17.50
N ASN A 80 -2.61 43.20 18.67
CA ASN A 80 -1.80 43.33 19.88
C ASN A 80 -1.30 41.98 20.40
N GLU A 81 -2.07 40.89 20.28
CA GLU A 81 -1.60 39.55 20.62
C GLU A 81 -0.45 39.08 19.71
N LEU A 82 -0.51 39.40 18.41
CA LEU A 82 0.59 39.19 17.46
C LEU A 82 1.83 40.00 17.85
N LEU A 83 1.70 41.28 18.22
CA LEU A 83 2.83 42.08 18.72
C LEU A 83 3.45 41.48 19.99
N LYS A 84 2.64 41.01 20.94
CA LYS A 84 3.12 40.32 22.15
C LYS A 84 3.88 39.03 21.81
N LYS A 85 3.47 38.32 20.76
CA LYS A 85 4.18 37.17 20.20
C LYS A 85 5.45 37.55 19.42
N ARG A 86 5.77 38.85 19.33
CA ARG A 86 6.88 39.43 18.58
C ARG A 86 6.76 39.22 17.07
N ALA A 87 5.54 39.22 16.56
CA ALA A 87 5.31 39.12 15.13
C ALA A 87 5.88 40.34 14.37
N LEU A 88 6.44 40.08 13.19
CA LEU A 88 7.07 41.08 12.33
C LEU A 88 6.05 41.66 11.36
N ALA A 89 6.29 42.89 10.89
CA ALA A 89 5.51 43.50 9.81
C ALA A 89 5.40 42.57 8.58
N PHE A 90 6.52 41.92 8.22
CA PHE A 90 6.63 40.92 7.17
C PHE A 90 7.35 39.67 7.71
N PRO A 91 6.87 38.46 7.44
CA PRO A 91 5.64 38.14 6.70
C PRO A 91 4.36 38.14 7.57
N HIS A 92 4.47 38.13 8.90
CA HIS A 92 3.33 37.76 9.76
C HIS A 92 2.13 38.72 9.69
N PHE A 93 2.36 40.04 9.85
CA PHE A 93 1.27 41.01 9.73
C PHE A 93 0.76 41.14 8.30
N GLN A 94 1.65 41.01 7.31
CA GLN A 94 1.27 40.96 5.90
C GLN A 94 0.22 39.86 5.66
N GLU A 95 0.49 38.64 6.11
CA GLU A 95 -0.41 37.48 5.98
C GLU A 95 -1.69 37.63 6.81
N TYR A 96 -1.59 38.20 8.02
CA TYR A 96 -2.76 38.46 8.85
C TYR A 96 -3.74 39.41 8.16
N LEU A 97 -3.24 40.55 7.66
CA LEU A 97 -4.07 41.52 6.95
C LEU A 97 -4.61 40.94 5.64
N GLN A 98 -3.81 40.17 4.90
CA GLN A 98 -4.26 39.47 3.70
C GLN A 98 -5.37 38.45 3.99
N SER A 99 -5.34 37.80 5.17
CA SER A 99 -6.41 36.90 5.62
C SER A 99 -7.70 37.67 5.87
N ILE A 100 -7.63 38.80 6.59
CA ILE A 100 -8.79 39.69 6.82
C ILE A 100 -9.38 40.18 5.49
N ILE A 101 -8.53 40.61 4.56
CA ILE A 101 -8.96 41.02 3.21
C ILE A 101 -9.63 39.86 2.48
N ALA A 102 -9.05 38.65 2.55
CA ALA A 102 -9.59 37.46 1.89
C ALA A 102 -10.99 37.10 2.41
N PHE A 103 -11.22 37.10 3.72
CA PHE A 103 -12.54 36.81 4.32
C PHE A 103 -13.62 37.78 3.82
N SER A 104 -13.30 39.07 3.76
CA SER A 104 -14.22 40.09 3.23
C SER A 104 -14.48 39.91 1.74
N ASN A 105 -13.44 39.62 0.95
CA ASN A 105 -13.55 39.47 -0.50
C ASN A 105 -14.43 38.29 -0.92
N VAL A 106 -14.37 37.17 -0.19
CA VAL A 106 -15.25 36.01 -0.46
C VAL A 106 -16.58 36.09 0.29
N ASN A 107 -16.84 37.18 1.03
CA ASN A 107 -18.01 37.37 1.88
C ASN A 107 -18.32 36.14 2.75
N HIS A 108 -17.30 35.61 3.43
CA HIS A 108 -17.44 34.37 4.20
C HIS A 108 -18.29 34.56 5.47
N SER A 109 -18.76 33.45 6.04
CA SER A 109 -19.55 33.43 7.27
C SER A 109 -18.88 34.18 8.43
N LYS A 110 -19.66 35.03 9.10
CA LYS A 110 -19.20 35.80 10.27
C LYS A 110 -18.89 34.94 11.48
N SER A 111 -19.67 33.89 11.71
CA SER A 111 -19.39 32.94 12.79
C SER A 111 -18.09 32.17 12.52
N SER A 112 -17.84 31.78 11.26
CA SER A 112 -16.58 31.15 10.85
C SER A 112 -15.39 32.07 11.08
N TYR A 113 -15.45 33.33 10.61
CA TYR A 113 -14.41 34.33 10.86
C TYR A 113 -14.13 34.52 12.36
N ALA A 114 -15.17 34.64 13.19
CA ALA A 114 -15.00 34.82 14.63
C ALA A 114 -14.32 33.60 15.30
N ASN A 115 -14.61 32.38 14.85
CA ASN A 115 -13.93 31.18 15.34
C ASN A 115 -12.46 31.13 14.89
N TRP A 116 -12.19 31.50 13.63
CA TRP A 116 -10.83 31.61 13.11
C TRP A 116 -9.98 32.61 13.91
N ASP A 117 -10.52 33.82 14.16
CA ASP A 117 -9.80 34.87 14.90
C ASP A 117 -9.51 34.46 16.35
N LYS A 118 -10.48 33.80 17.03
CA LYS A 118 -10.27 33.21 18.35
C LYS A 118 -9.16 32.14 18.34
N GLY A 119 -9.12 31.30 17.31
CA GLY A 119 -8.05 30.32 17.12
C GLY A 119 -6.68 30.97 16.99
N LEU A 120 -6.57 32.04 16.19
CA LEU A 120 -5.34 32.81 16.05
C LEU A 120 -4.87 33.44 17.37
N VAL A 121 -5.80 34.02 18.14
CA VAL A 121 -5.50 34.55 19.48
C VAL A 121 -4.98 33.45 20.40
N TYR A 122 -5.62 32.28 20.41
CA TYR A 122 -5.15 31.13 21.18
C TYR A 122 -3.72 30.71 20.77
N MET A 123 -3.43 30.65 19.48
CA MET A 123 -2.08 30.34 18.97
C MET A 123 -1.03 31.35 19.44
N CYS A 124 -1.38 32.64 19.46
CA CYS A 124 -0.49 33.69 19.97
C CYS A 124 -0.19 33.48 21.47
N GLN A 125 -1.21 33.18 22.27
CA GLN A 125 -1.10 33.08 23.73
C GLN A 125 -0.40 31.80 24.19
N LYS A 126 -0.47 30.71 23.41
CA LYS A 126 0.14 29.43 23.80
C LYS A 126 1.65 29.45 23.61
N LYS A 127 2.40 29.21 24.70
CA LYS A 127 3.88 29.30 24.71
C LYS A 127 4.59 28.34 23.76
N ASN A 128 4.06 27.13 23.56
CA ASN A 128 4.68 26.10 22.71
C ASN A 128 4.36 26.24 21.21
N ILE A 129 3.43 27.12 20.83
CA ILE A 129 3.13 27.41 19.42
C ILE A 129 4.10 28.49 18.93
N THR A 130 4.82 28.20 17.85
CA THR A 130 5.85 29.08 17.27
C THR A 130 5.23 30.10 16.30
N LEU A 131 5.97 31.17 15.98
CA LEU A 131 5.55 32.13 14.95
C LEU A 131 5.39 31.45 13.58
N ASN A 132 6.31 30.56 13.21
CA ASN A 132 6.20 29.77 11.97
C ASN A 132 4.90 28.95 11.89
N ALA A 133 4.37 28.44 13.02
CA ALA A 133 3.09 27.74 13.02
C ALA A 133 1.90 28.69 12.78
N ILE A 134 1.99 29.94 13.27
CA ILE A 134 1.02 31.00 13.00
C ILE A 134 1.08 31.40 11.52
N ASP A 135 2.27 31.56 10.95
CA ASP A 135 2.44 31.90 9.54
C ASP A 135 1.82 30.82 8.65
N ILE A 136 2.11 29.53 8.90
CA ILE A 136 1.47 28.42 8.17
C ILE A 136 -0.06 28.47 8.27
N TYR A 137 -0.61 28.85 9.44
CA TYR A 137 -2.05 28.97 9.62
C TYR A 137 -2.63 30.13 8.79
N LEU A 138 -1.96 31.29 8.75
CA LEU A 138 -2.38 32.45 7.95
C LEU A 138 -2.22 32.17 6.45
N GLU A 139 -1.10 31.60 6.00
CA GLU A 139 -0.86 31.19 4.63
C GLU A 139 -1.91 30.17 4.14
N ASN A 140 -2.20 29.14 4.94
CA ASN A 140 -3.25 28.16 4.61
C ASN A 140 -4.63 28.83 4.56
N THR A 141 -4.92 29.78 5.45
CA THR A 141 -6.18 30.53 5.42
C THR A 141 -6.33 31.31 4.10
N ILE A 142 -5.29 32.04 3.70
CA ILE A 142 -5.27 32.77 2.42
C ILE A 142 -5.42 31.78 1.25
N GLY A 143 -4.70 30.66 1.30
CA GLY A 143 -4.74 29.60 0.30
C GLY A 143 -6.11 28.96 0.17
N LEU A 144 -6.79 28.71 1.30
CA LEU A 144 -8.14 28.15 1.36
C LEU A 144 -9.14 29.12 0.75
N LEU A 145 -9.19 30.35 1.25
CA LEU A 145 -10.16 31.36 0.81
C LEU A 145 -10.00 31.72 -0.67
N LYS A 146 -8.76 31.82 -1.17
CA LYS A 146 -8.51 32.25 -2.56
C LYS A 146 -8.49 31.08 -3.56
N LYS A 147 -7.99 29.91 -3.15
CA LYS A 147 -7.64 28.82 -4.07
C LYS A 147 -8.19 27.46 -3.65
N GLY A 148 -8.85 27.34 -2.50
CA GLY A 148 -9.29 26.07 -1.93
C GLY A 148 -8.16 25.20 -1.38
N ASN A 149 -6.98 25.74 -1.09
CA ASN A 149 -5.88 24.98 -0.51
C ASN A 149 -6.11 24.81 1.00
N ILE A 150 -6.42 23.60 1.47
CA ILE A 150 -6.54 23.31 2.90
C ILE A 150 -5.15 23.27 3.56
N TYR A 151 -4.20 22.65 2.87
CA TYR A 151 -2.82 22.55 3.33
C TYR A 151 -1.85 22.69 2.15
N GLN A 152 -0.76 23.42 2.36
CA GLN A 152 0.30 23.55 1.37
C GLN A 152 1.69 23.50 2.00
N SER A 153 2.59 22.80 1.31
CA SER A 153 4.03 22.78 1.58
C SER A 153 4.79 22.77 0.25
N GLN A 154 6.12 22.72 0.30
CA GLN A 154 6.95 22.64 -0.91
C GLN A 154 6.73 21.33 -1.70
N THR A 155 6.34 20.24 -1.03
CA THR A 155 6.29 18.89 -1.63
C THR A 155 4.86 18.39 -1.83
N THR A 156 3.92 18.85 -1.02
CA THR A 156 2.53 18.36 -1.00
C THR A 156 1.56 19.52 -0.85
N LYS A 157 0.45 19.45 -1.59
CA LYS A 157 -0.65 20.40 -1.49
C LYS A 157 -1.98 19.65 -1.54
N TRP A 158 -2.82 19.90 -0.55
CA TRP A 158 -4.17 19.36 -0.49
C TRP A 158 -5.19 20.48 -0.74
N LYS A 159 -6.15 20.20 -1.62
CA LYS A 159 -7.15 21.14 -2.08
C LYS A 159 -8.56 20.58 -1.96
N THR A 160 -9.51 21.46 -1.68
CA THR A 160 -10.94 21.25 -1.86
C THR A 160 -11.47 22.17 -2.95
N ASP A 161 -12.48 21.73 -3.67
CA ASP A 161 -13.30 22.56 -4.56
C ASP A 161 -14.58 23.07 -3.86
N SER A 162 -14.86 22.60 -2.65
CA SER A 162 -16.03 23.01 -1.88
C SER A 162 -15.90 24.45 -1.38
N LYS A 163 -17.00 25.17 -1.46
CA LYS A 163 -17.19 26.48 -0.83
C LYS A 163 -17.92 26.39 0.52
N ASP A 164 -18.44 25.21 0.84
CA ASP A 164 -19.17 24.93 2.08
C ASP A 164 -18.18 24.45 3.14
N PHE A 165 -17.50 25.41 3.76
CA PHE A 165 -16.61 25.16 4.88
C PHE A 165 -16.81 26.20 5.99
N GLN A 166 -16.50 25.83 7.24
CA GLN A 166 -16.55 26.70 8.40
C GLN A 166 -15.37 26.42 9.34
N PHE A 167 -14.78 27.47 9.89
CA PHE A 167 -13.84 27.36 11.01
C PHE A 167 -14.61 27.17 12.32
N TYR A 168 -14.06 26.35 13.21
CA TYR A 168 -14.58 26.10 14.55
C TYR A 168 -13.43 26.08 15.56
N PHE A 169 -13.68 26.62 16.75
CA PHE A 169 -12.73 26.65 17.85
C PHE A 169 -13.44 26.30 19.17
N ASP A 170 -12.97 25.24 19.83
CA ASP A 170 -13.56 24.72 21.08
C ASP A 170 -12.84 25.18 22.36
N GLY A 171 -11.76 25.97 22.23
CA GLY A 171 -10.89 26.38 23.33
C GLY A 171 -9.49 25.78 23.26
N GLU A 172 -9.31 24.65 22.58
CA GLU A 172 -8.02 23.96 22.44
C GLU A 172 -7.69 23.57 21.00
N ASN A 173 -8.71 23.19 20.22
CA ASN A 173 -8.60 22.75 18.84
C ASN A 173 -9.14 23.81 17.89
N ILE A 174 -8.38 24.02 16.80
CA ILE A 174 -8.79 24.86 15.67
C ILE A 174 -9.08 23.92 14.52
N THR A 175 -10.35 23.84 14.11
CA THR A 175 -10.78 22.94 13.04
C THR A 175 -11.44 23.67 11.88
N LEU A 176 -11.28 23.09 10.70
CA LEU A 176 -11.98 23.46 9.48
C LEU A 176 -12.92 22.31 9.12
N ILE A 177 -14.22 22.56 9.21
CA ILE A 177 -15.28 21.63 8.81
C ILE A 177 -15.57 21.89 7.33
N VAL A 178 -15.50 20.87 6.48
CA VAL A 178 -15.72 20.98 5.04
C VAL A 178 -16.77 19.95 4.61
N GLN A 179 -17.79 20.41 3.88
CA GLN A 179 -18.89 19.59 3.37
C GLN A 179 -18.82 19.50 1.85
N ASN A 180 -19.36 18.41 1.26
CA ASN A 180 -19.55 18.27 -0.19
C ASN A 180 -18.29 18.59 -1.03
N ALA A 181 -17.17 17.94 -0.74
CA ALA A 181 -15.87 18.24 -1.32
C ALA A 181 -15.31 17.13 -2.21
N ASN A 182 -14.62 17.51 -3.28
CA ASN A 182 -13.59 16.68 -3.89
C ASN A 182 -12.24 17.06 -3.29
N LEU A 183 -11.68 16.16 -2.49
CA LEU A 183 -10.40 16.37 -1.82
C LEU A 183 -9.26 15.89 -2.71
N LYS A 184 -8.46 16.82 -3.25
CA LYS A 184 -7.39 16.54 -4.20
C LYS A 184 -6.01 16.78 -3.60
N CYS A 185 -5.15 15.78 -3.64
CA CYS A 185 -3.74 15.89 -3.29
C CYS A 185 -2.90 16.06 -4.54
N PHE A 186 -1.98 17.02 -4.52
CA PHE A 186 -0.95 17.24 -5.53
C PHE A 186 0.42 17.00 -4.91
N ALA A 187 1.23 16.16 -5.54
CA ALA A 187 2.63 15.96 -5.18
C ALA A 187 3.40 15.40 -6.38
N LYS A 188 4.70 15.71 -6.49
CA LYS A 188 5.60 15.09 -7.48
C LYS A 188 5.10 15.11 -8.94
N LYS A 189 4.44 16.21 -9.34
CA LYS A 189 3.80 16.42 -10.67
C LYS A 189 2.60 15.49 -10.98
N ASP A 190 2.09 14.77 -10.00
CA ASP A 190 0.91 13.92 -10.12
C ASP A 190 -0.15 14.34 -9.08
N SER A 191 -1.33 13.74 -9.14
CA SER A 191 -2.41 13.97 -8.19
C SER A 191 -3.29 12.75 -7.95
N THR A 192 -3.95 12.74 -6.79
CA THR A 192 -5.03 11.81 -6.48
C THR A 192 -6.21 12.58 -5.91
N THR A 193 -7.42 12.07 -6.12
CA THR A 193 -8.66 12.74 -5.71
C THR A 193 -9.55 11.75 -4.98
N ILE A 194 -10.05 12.16 -3.81
CA ILE A 194 -11.19 11.53 -3.15
C ILE A 194 -12.42 12.37 -3.51
N TYR A 195 -13.28 11.81 -4.34
CA TYR A 195 -14.49 12.48 -4.82
C TYR A 195 -15.60 12.42 -3.76
N ASN A 196 -16.43 13.46 -3.67
CA ASN A 196 -17.66 13.48 -2.86
C ASN A 196 -17.47 13.09 -1.38
N THR A 197 -16.44 13.63 -0.73
CA THR A 197 -16.17 13.44 0.70
C THR A 197 -16.56 14.68 1.51
N GLN A 198 -16.72 14.50 2.81
CA GLN A 198 -16.74 15.59 3.79
C GLN A 198 -15.74 15.28 4.90
N GLY A 199 -15.43 16.25 5.76
CA GLY A 199 -14.52 16.00 6.86
C GLY A 199 -14.13 17.21 7.68
N ILE A 200 -13.31 16.94 8.70
CA ILE A 200 -12.81 17.92 9.65
C ILE A 200 -11.29 17.91 9.59
N TYR A 201 -10.71 19.05 9.23
CA TYR A 201 -9.27 19.27 9.28
C TYR A 201 -8.90 19.94 10.61
N ASN A 202 -7.90 19.41 11.31
CA ASN A 202 -7.35 20.05 12.49
C ASN A 202 -6.06 20.81 12.12
N GLU A 203 -6.05 22.10 12.37
CA GLU A 203 -4.98 23.01 11.99
C GLU A 203 -3.70 22.83 12.81
N ILE A 204 -3.79 22.24 14.01
CA ILE A 204 -2.63 22.02 14.88
C ILE A 204 -1.99 20.67 14.53
N SER A 205 -2.76 19.59 14.54
CA SER A 205 -2.24 18.24 14.23
C SER A 205 -2.04 18.00 12.73
N LYS A 206 -2.57 18.87 11.86
CA LYS A 206 -2.53 18.75 10.40
C LYS A 206 -3.20 17.46 9.88
N THR A 207 -4.18 16.95 10.62
CA THR A 207 -4.92 15.72 10.32
C THR A 207 -6.31 16.03 9.77
N TRP A 208 -6.70 15.35 8.69
CA TRP A 208 -8.05 15.34 8.15
C TRP A 208 -8.78 14.07 8.60
N GLN A 209 -9.93 14.24 9.25
CA GLN A 209 -10.88 13.17 9.56
C GLN A 209 -11.99 13.20 8.51
N GLY A 210 -11.95 12.26 7.59
CA GLY A 210 -12.86 12.19 6.44
C GLY A 210 -13.98 11.19 6.65
N GLN A 211 -15.13 11.49 6.04
CA GLN A 211 -16.29 10.62 5.98
C GLN A 211 -16.82 10.56 4.55
N GLY A 212 -17.11 9.34 4.09
CA GLY A 212 -17.61 9.08 2.75
C GLY A 212 -16.56 9.33 1.67
N GLY A 213 -17.01 9.34 0.43
CA GLY A 213 -16.19 9.62 -0.74
C GLY A 213 -15.83 8.39 -1.58
N LYS A 214 -15.30 8.65 -2.77
CA LYS A 214 -14.98 7.65 -3.81
C LYS A 214 -13.56 7.89 -4.34
N LEU A 215 -12.78 6.83 -4.50
CA LEU A 215 -11.49 6.85 -5.21
C LEU A 215 -11.52 5.83 -6.36
N THR A 216 -11.06 6.25 -7.53
CA THR A 216 -11.10 5.47 -8.79
C THR A 216 -9.73 4.89 -9.13
N TRP A 217 -9.71 3.81 -9.92
CA TRP A 217 -8.49 3.17 -10.43
C TRP A 217 -8.06 3.70 -11.81
N GLU A 218 -8.48 4.91 -12.20
CA GLU A 218 -8.14 5.52 -13.50
C GLU A 218 -6.64 5.69 -13.71
N ARG A 219 -5.89 6.01 -12.63
CA ARG A 219 -4.41 6.05 -12.64
C ARG A 219 -3.78 4.71 -13.02
N ALA A 220 -4.49 3.61 -12.82
CA ALA A 220 -4.09 2.26 -13.21
C ALA A 220 -4.75 1.79 -14.52
N GLY A 221 -5.42 2.67 -15.26
CA GLY A 221 -5.98 2.38 -16.59
C GLY A 221 -7.37 1.73 -16.60
N PHE A 222 -8.12 1.79 -15.49
CA PHE A 222 -9.51 1.28 -15.43
C PHE A 222 -10.52 2.41 -15.57
N ASN A 223 -11.72 2.09 -16.05
CA ASN A 223 -12.83 3.04 -16.06
C ASN A 223 -13.29 3.33 -14.61
N GLU A 224 -13.66 4.58 -14.32
CA GLU A 224 -14.13 5.05 -13.02
C GLU A 224 -15.37 4.32 -12.46
N ASN A 225 -16.14 3.65 -13.33
CA ASN A 225 -17.34 2.91 -12.96
C ASN A 225 -17.10 1.39 -12.91
N GLU A 226 -15.92 0.93 -13.33
CA GLU A 226 -15.55 -0.48 -13.28
C GLU A 226 -14.80 -0.82 -11.99
N VAL A 227 -13.82 0.00 -11.61
CA VAL A 227 -12.96 -0.25 -10.45
C VAL A 227 -12.81 1.00 -9.60
N TYR A 228 -13.36 0.94 -8.38
CA TYR A 228 -13.33 2.04 -7.42
C TYR A 228 -13.54 1.55 -5.99
N ALA A 229 -13.22 2.41 -5.02
CA ALA A 229 -13.48 2.19 -3.61
C ALA A 229 -14.29 3.34 -3.02
N ASN A 230 -15.31 3.00 -2.24
CA ASN A 230 -16.07 3.94 -1.43
C ASN A 230 -15.55 3.93 0.00
N PHE A 231 -15.26 5.10 0.54
CA PHE A 231 -14.74 5.26 1.89
C PHE A 231 -15.89 5.29 2.90
N GLN A 232 -15.62 4.78 4.10
CA GLN A 232 -16.46 5.03 5.28
C GLN A 232 -15.85 6.18 6.08
N ASN A 233 -15.22 5.90 7.21
CA ASN A 233 -14.44 6.88 7.96
C ASN A 233 -12.94 6.62 7.74
N TYR A 234 -12.16 7.69 7.58
CA TYR A 234 -10.72 7.58 7.35
C TYR A 234 -9.98 8.80 7.89
N THR A 235 -8.66 8.67 8.06
CA THR A 235 -7.82 9.77 8.53
C THR A 235 -6.64 9.97 7.59
N ILE A 236 -6.34 11.22 7.27
CA ILE A 236 -5.21 11.61 6.44
C ILE A 236 -4.30 12.54 7.23
N ASP A 237 -3.01 12.22 7.28
CA ASP A 237 -1.97 13.19 7.62
C ASP A 237 -1.71 14.06 6.38
N MET A 238 -2.26 15.28 6.37
CA MET A 238 -2.21 16.15 5.19
C MET A 238 -0.81 16.69 4.90
N THR A 239 0.16 16.45 5.80
CA THR A 239 1.58 16.75 5.51
C THR A 239 2.19 15.77 4.51
N LYS A 240 1.53 14.62 4.29
CA LYS A 240 1.98 13.54 3.41
C LYS A 240 1.16 13.50 2.12
N SER A 241 1.78 12.96 1.08
CA SER A 241 1.13 12.64 -0.21
C SER A 241 0.67 11.18 -0.30
N ALA A 242 0.42 10.57 0.86
CA ALA A 242 0.02 9.18 1.01
C ALA A 242 -0.96 9.05 2.18
N PHE A 243 -1.90 8.12 2.07
CA PHE A 243 -2.85 7.85 3.13
C PHE A 243 -3.32 6.39 3.09
N ASP A 244 -3.80 5.94 4.24
CA ASP A 244 -4.46 4.66 4.43
C ASP A 244 -5.92 4.90 4.81
N ALA A 245 -6.82 4.07 4.30
CA ALA A 245 -8.18 3.96 4.78
C ALA A 245 -8.41 2.50 5.19
N ASP A 246 -8.53 2.27 6.49
CA ASP A 246 -8.63 0.92 7.02
C ASP A 246 -9.88 0.23 6.50
N SER A 247 -11.02 0.93 6.40
CA SER A 247 -12.28 0.36 5.92
C SER A 247 -12.80 1.09 4.68
N VAL A 248 -12.75 0.39 3.54
CA VAL A 248 -13.41 0.79 2.30
C VAL A 248 -14.28 -0.33 1.75
N ILE A 249 -15.29 0.04 0.98
CA ILE A 249 -16.08 -0.88 0.16
C ILE A 249 -15.50 -0.82 -1.25
N PHE A 250 -14.86 -1.89 -1.69
CA PHE A 250 -14.21 -2.01 -2.99
C PHE A 250 -15.13 -2.68 -4.01
N ILE A 251 -15.23 -2.07 -5.18
CA ILE A 251 -16.00 -2.55 -6.32
C ILE A 251 -15.03 -2.79 -7.47
N ASN A 252 -15.09 -3.98 -8.05
CA ASN A 252 -14.43 -4.29 -9.31
C ASN A 252 -15.36 -5.18 -10.13
N SER A 253 -16.13 -4.55 -11.02
CA SER A 253 -17.18 -5.22 -11.81
C SER A 253 -16.66 -6.24 -12.81
N ARG A 254 -15.35 -6.22 -13.09
CA ARG A 254 -14.68 -7.19 -13.96
C ARG A 254 -14.53 -8.55 -13.29
N TYR A 255 -14.28 -8.57 -11.98
CA TYR A 255 -14.00 -9.79 -11.23
C TYR A 255 -15.10 -10.15 -10.23
N PHE A 256 -15.85 -9.18 -9.72
CA PHE A 256 -16.81 -9.37 -8.64
C PHE A 256 -18.18 -8.81 -9.00
N LYS A 257 -19.23 -9.52 -8.57
CA LYS A 257 -20.61 -9.01 -8.57
C LYS A 257 -20.91 -8.23 -7.31
N GLU A 258 -20.36 -8.68 -6.18
CA GLU A 258 -20.61 -8.11 -4.87
C GLU A 258 -19.45 -7.21 -4.42
N PRO A 259 -19.72 -6.12 -3.68
CA PRO A 259 -18.67 -5.29 -3.10
C PRO A 259 -17.87 -6.02 -2.00
N ILE A 260 -16.60 -5.69 -1.88
CA ILE A 260 -15.67 -6.35 -0.94
C ILE A 260 -15.14 -5.35 0.09
N LEU A 261 -15.17 -5.72 1.37
CA LEU A 261 -14.57 -4.93 2.43
C LEU A 261 -13.06 -5.18 2.54
N GLY A 262 -12.31 -4.11 2.76
CA GLY A 262 -10.88 -4.20 2.97
C GLY A 262 -10.23 -2.86 3.26
N LYS A 263 -8.89 -2.88 3.24
CA LYS A 263 -8.03 -1.73 3.46
C LYS A 263 -7.54 -1.17 2.15
N LEU A 264 -7.55 0.16 2.03
CA LEU A 264 -6.99 0.88 0.90
C LEU A 264 -5.76 1.66 1.33
N THR A 265 -4.71 1.60 0.52
CA THR A 265 -3.53 2.46 0.63
C THR A 265 -3.38 3.23 -0.66
N GLU A 266 -3.24 4.55 -0.56
CA GLU A 266 -3.03 5.42 -1.70
C GLU A 266 -1.76 6.25 -1.54
N LYS A 267 -1.05 6.45 -2.66
CA LYS A 267 0.15 7.26 -2.69
C LYS A 267 0.32 7.96 -4.03
N VAL A 268 0.61 9.25 -3.96
CA VAL A 268 1.05 10.03 -5.12
C VAL A 268 2.56 9.84 -5.30
N MET A 269 2.96 9.36 -6.48
CA MET A 269 4.34 9.01 -6.84
C MET A 269 4.75 9.81 -8.08
N ALA A 270 6.06 10.03 -8.26
CA ALA A 270 6.56 10.54 -9.54
C ALA A 270 6.42 9.45 -10.61
N ASP A 271 6.14 9.84 -11.86
CA ASP A 271 6.18 8.97 -13.04
C ASP A 271 5.30 7.71 -12.94
N ALA A 272 4.08 7.87 -12.42
CA ALA A 272 3.07 6.81 -12.41
C ALA A 272 2.42 6.64 -13.80
N GLU A 273 3.16 6.07 -14.76
CA GLU A 273 2.52 5.54 -15.98
C GLU A 273 1.55 4.41 -15.61
N SER A 274 0.42 4.31 -16.31
CA SER A 274 -0.67 3.38 -15.97
C SER A 274 -0.24 1.91 -15.92
N THR A 275 0.75 1.51 -16.72
CA THR A 275 1.28 0.15 -16.79
C THR A 275 2.14 -0.24 -15.58
N ASN A 276 2.76 0.74 -14.91
CA ASN A 276 3.62 0.57 -13.73
C ASN A 276 3.01 1.18 -12.45
N ALA A 277 1.73 1.57 -12.51
CA ALA A 277 1.02 2.08 -11.36
C ALA A 277 1.00 1.01 -10.25
N HIS A 278 1.60 1.34 -9.11
CA HIS A 278 1.57 0.51 -7.90
C HIS A 278 0.43 0.88 -6.95
N TYR A 279 -0.19 2.03 -7.17
CA TYR A 279 -1.27 2.60 -6.36
C TYR A 279 -2.41 3.05 -7.27
N PRO A 280 -3.65 3.09 -6.77
CA PRO A 280 -4.09 2.65 -5.44
C PRO A 280 -3.89 1.15 -5.17
N GLN A 281 -3.76 0.80 -3.88
CA GLN A 281 -3.70 -0.58 -3.40
C GLN A 281 -4.92 -0.90 -2.56
N PHE A 282 -5.47 -2.10 -2.75
CA PHE A 282 -6.56 -2.62 -1.95
C PHE A 282 -6.21 -4.03 -1.45
N ILE A 283 -6.43 -4.30 -0.17
CA ILE A 283 -6.25 -5.61 0.45
C ILE A 283 -7.57 -6.03 1.09
N SER A 284 -8.10 -7.17 0.66
CA SER A 284 -9.37 -7.70 1.18
C SER A 284 -9.21 -8.23 2.62
N TYR A 285 -10.20 -8.00 3.49
CA TYR A 285 -10.11 -8.49 4.87
C TYR A 285 -10.29 -10.00 5.02
N SER A 286 -11.30 -10.58 4.36
CA SER A 286 -11.42 -12.04 4.35
C SER A 286 -10.27 -12.61 3.55
N LYS A 287 -9.61 -13.61 4.13
CA LYS A 287 -8.58 -14.40 3.46
C LYS A 287 -9.18 -15.42 2.50
N ARG A 288 -10.51 -15.43 2.34
CA ARG A 288 -11.21 -16.40 1.52
C ARG A 288 -12.49 -15.81 0.94
N TYR A 289 -12.48 -15.61 -0.37
CA TYR A 289 -13.63 -15.26 -1.19
C TYR A 289 -13.77 -16.27 -2.31
N LEU A 290 -14.98 -16.78 -2.50
CA LEU A 290 -15.33 -17.59 -3.66
C LEU A 290 -15.77 -16.66 -4.80
N ILE A 291 -14.87 -16.43 -5.76
CA ILE A 291 -15.15 -15.69 -6.98
C ILE A 291 -15.53 -16.70 -8.06
N LYS A 292 -16.82 -16.77 -8.38
CA LYS A 292 -17.30 -17.66 -9.43
C LYS A 292 -17.02 -17.08 -10.81
N ASN A 293 -16.61 -17.94 -11.75
CA ASN A 293 -16.32 -17.55 -13.14
C ASN A 293 -15.35 -16.37 -13.27
N ILE A 294 -14.25 -16.37 -12.50
CA ILE A 294 -13.16 -15.38 -12.66
C ILE A 294 -12.60 -15.41 -14.10
N PHE A 295 -12.64 -16.59 -14.71
CA PHE A 295 -12.61 -16.82 -16.14
C PHE A 295 -13.70 -17.85 -16.48
N PRO A 296 -14.10 -18.00 -17.76
CA PRO A 296 -15.13 -18.97 -18.13
C PRO A 296 -14.82 -20.38 -17.59
N LYS A 297 -15.76 -20.96 -16.83
CA LYS A 297 -15.65 -22.29 -16.19
C LYS A 297 -14.53 -22.40 -15.15
N MET A 298 -14.10 -21.27 -14.58
CA MET A 298 -13.04 -21.22 -13.58
C MET A 298 -13.49 -20.39 -12.38
N ASP A 299 -13.50 -21.01 -11.21
CA ASP A 299 -13.72 -20.32 -9.94
C ASP A 299 -12.39 -20.09 -9.23
N TYR A 300 -12.32 -19.00 -8.48
CA TYR A 300 -11.22 -18.68 -7.57
C TYR A 300 -11.71 -18.73 -6.12
N ASP A 301 -10.89 -19.28 -5.22
CA ASP A 301 -11.16 -19.41 -3.79
C ASP A 301 -9.91 -18.97 -3.00
N GLY A 302 -9.94 -17.77 -2.43
CA GLY A 302 -8.82 -17.19 -1.67
C GLY A 302 -9.01 -15.70 -1.36
N GLY A 303 -8.06 -15.10 -0.64
CA GLY A 303 -8.02 -13.67 -0.38
C GLY A 303 -7.45 -12.93 -1.59
N PHE A 304 -7.54 -11.61 -1.66
CA PHE A 304 -6.91 -10.91 -2.77
C PHE A 304 -6.41 -9.52 -2.42
N THR A 305 -5.43 -9.10 -3.20
CA THR A 305 -4.87 -7.76 -3.20
C THR A 305 -4.89 -7.21 -4.62
N MET A 306 -5.35 -5.98 -4.80
CA MET A 306 -5.21 -5.24 -6.05
C MET A 306 -4.13 -4.18 -5.89
N LYS A 307 -3.05 -4.22 -6.69
CA LYS A 307 -1.96 -3.25 -6.68
C LYS A 307 -1.90 -2.55 -8.04
N GLY A 308 -2.43 -1.33 -8.11
CA GLY A 308 -2.70 -0.67 -9.38
C GLY A 308 -3.47 -1.61 -10.31
N ALA A 309 -2.90 -1.98 -11.45
CA ALA A 309 -3.53 -2.88 -12.42
C ALA A 309 -3.35 -4.38 -12.15
N LYS A 310 -2.53 -4.75 -11.18
CA LYS A 310 -2.25 -6.16 -10.86
C LYS A 310 -3.26 -6.67 -9.85
N PHE A 311 -4.02 -7.69 -10.24
CA PHE A 311 -4.87 -8.44 -9.32
C PHE A 311 -4.11 -9.67 -8.84
N ILE A 312 -3.97 -9.81 -7.52
CA ILE A 312 -3.15 -10.83 -6.88
C ILE A 312 -4.07 -11.63 -5.97
N GLY A 313 -4.28 -12.91 -6.28
CA GLY A 313 -4.93 -13.85 -5.38
C GLY A 313 -3.92 -14.34 -4.35
N GLU A 314 -4.33 -14.37 -3.08
CA GLU A 314 -3.48 -14.65 -1.94
C GLU A 314 -4.04 -15.82 -1.13
N GLY A 315 -3.15 -16.77 -0.82
CA GLY A 315 -3.35 -17.82 0.14
C GLY A 315 -2.37 -17.67 1.31
N THR A 316 -2.54 -18.53 2.31
CA THR A 316 -1.62 -18.68 3.44
C THR A 316 -0.88 -20.01 3.35
N GLU A 317 0.06 -20.27 4.25
CA GLU A 317 0.78 -21.55 4.29
C GLU A 317 -0.13 -22.73 4.63
N ASN A 318 -1.18 -22.49 5.42
CA ASN A 318 -2.13 -23.51 5.86
C ASN A 318 -3.40 -23.56 5.00
N ASP A 319 -3.70 -22.51 4.25
CA ASP A 319 -4.87 -22.41 3.38
C ASP A 319 -4.48 -21.72 2.08
N LEU A 320 -4.06 -22.51 1.10
CA LEU A 320 -3.63 -22.02 -0.21
C LEU A 320 -4.81 -21.45 -0.99
N ALA A 321 -4.54 -20.43 -1.82
CA ALA A 321 -5.53 -19.97 -2.78
C ALA A 321 -5.71 -21.04 -3.85
N MET A 322 -6.95 -21.25 -4.29
CA MET A 322 -7.29 -22.29 -5.26
C MET A 322 -7.97 -21.72 -6.51
N LEU A 323 -7.59 -22.25 -7.66
CA LEU A 323 -8.35 -22.18 -8.90
C LEU A 323 -9.02 -23.53 -9.14
N LYS A 324 -10.33 -23.51 -9.39
CA LYS A 324 -11.17 -24.69 -9.64
C LYS A 324 -11.72 -24.56 -11.06
N ILE A 325 -11.28 -25.45 -11.96
CA ILE A 325 -11.69 -25.45 -13.37
C ILE A 325 -12.62 -26.63 -13.63
N TYR A 326 -13.75 -26.34 -14.28
CA TYR A 326 -14.80 -27.31 -14.55
C TYR A 326 -14.80 -27.77 -16.01
N ARG A 327 -15.14 -29.04 -16.22
CA ARG A 327 -15.34 -29.66 -17.52
C ARG A 327 -16.70 -30.38 -17.49
N SER A 328 -17.61 -30.01 -18.39
CA SER A 328 -18.99 -30.53 -18.42
C SER A 328 -19.69 -30.44 -17.05
N ASP A 329 -19.53 -29.30 -16.37
CA ASP A 329 -20.07 -28.98 -15.03
C ASP A 329 -19.51 -29.81 -13.86
N THR A 330 -18.55 -30.70 -14.10
CA THR A 330 -17.80 -31.42 -13.06
C THR A 330 -16.46 -30.76 -12.77
N LEU A 331 -16.07 -30.68 -11.49
CA LEU A 331 -14.76 -30.20 -11.09
C LEU A 331 -13.68 -31.15 -11.62
N PHE A 332 -12.86 -30.67 -12.55
CA PHE A 332 -11.87 -31.49 -13.24
C PHE A 332 -10.44 -31.16 -12.82
N PHE A 333 -10.15 -29.88 -12.59
CA PHE A 333 -8.79 -29.43 -12.38
C PHE A 333 -8.73 -28.43 -11.23
N ILE A 334 -7.75 -28.61 -10.33
CA ILE A 334 -7.48 -27.72 -9.21
C ILE A 334 -6.01 -27.30 -9.28
N ALA A 335 -5.76 -26.00 -9.23
CA ALA A 335 -4.44 -25.45 -8.93
C ALA A 335 -4.49 -24.76 -7.58
N ALA A 336 -3.55 -25.06 -6.69
CA ALA A 336 -3.44 -24.45 -5.38
C ALA A 336 -2.04 -23.84 -5.17
N THR A 337 -1.96 -22.58 -4.77
CA THR A 337 -0.68 -21.91 -4.48
C THR A 337 -0.87 -20.78 -3.45
N LYS A 338 0.23 -20.30 -2.87
CA LYS A 338 0.23 -19.11 -2.02
C LYS A 338 -0.15 -17.84 -2.79
N THR A 339 0.15 -17.77 -4.09
CA THR A 339 -0.08 -16.55 -4.86
C THR A 339 -0.38 -16.84 -6.32
N PHE A 340 -1.51 -16.29 -6.78
CA PHE A 340 -1.85 -16.20 -8.20
C PHE A 340 -1.76 -14.75 -8.66
N VAL A 341 -1.12 -14.51 -9.79
CA VAL A 341 -1.12 -13.19 -10.46
C VAL A 341 -2.07 -13.26 -11.64
N PHE A 342 -3.12 -12.44 -11.60
CA PHE A 342 -4.12 -12.34 -12.65
C PHE A 342 -3.88 -11.08 -13.47
N ASN A 343 -4.04 -11.22 -14.78
CA ASN A 343 -4.05 -10.11 -15.72
C ASN A 343 -5.06 -10.40 -16.84
N LYS A 344 -5.12 -9.51 -17.85
CA LYS A 344 -6.01 -9.69 -18.99
C LYS A 344 -5.67 -10.90 -19.88
N ASP A 345 -4.40 -11.31 -19.89
CA ASP A 345 -3.88 -12.35 -20.76
C ASP A 345 -3.96 -13.75 -20.11
N GLY A 346 -4.20 -13.80 -18.79
CA GLY A 346 -4.51 -15.01 -18.04
C GLY A 346 -3.98 -14.98 -16.60
N ILE A 347 -3.49 -16.13 -16.13
CA ILE A 347 -3.10 -16.34 -14.72
C ILE A 347 -1.75 -17.01 -14.63
N ILE A 348 -0.95 -16.62 -13.65
CA ILE A 348 0.34 -17.26 -13.33
C ILE A 348 0.35 -17.64 -11.85
N GLY A 349 0.72 -18.89 -11.55
CA GLY A 349 0.96 -19.38 -10.19
C GLY A 349 2.31 -20.08 -10.12
N GLN A 350 3.13 -19.74 -9.12
CA GLN A 350 4.40 -20.42 -8.86
C GLN A 350 4.23 -21.48 -7.79
N ASN A 351 5.05 -22.54 -7.85
CA ASN A 351 5.02 -23.67 -6.92
C ASN A 351 3.58 -24.17 -6.64
N SER A 352 2.80 -24.31 -7.70
CA SER A 352 1.37 -24.64 -7.61
C SER A 352 1.18 -26.14 -7.49
N ALA A 353 0.52 -26.60 -6.43
CA ALA A 353 0.05 -27.96 -6.34
C ALA A 353 -1.11 -28.16 -7.32
N ILE A 354 -1.01 -29.17 -8.17
CA ILE A 354 -2.00 -29.45 -9.21
C ILE A 354 -2.70 -30.77 -8.91
N THR A 355 -4.01 -30.80 -9.08
CA THR A 355 -4.84 -32.00 -8.99
C THR A 355 -5.76 -32.06 -10.21
N ILE A 356 -5.62 -33.10 -11.01
CA ILE A 356 -6.49 -33.41 -12.15
C ILE A 356 -7.34 -34.61 -11.72
N ARG A 357 -8.65 -34.42 -11.58
CA ARG A 357 -9.57 -35.46 -11.11
C ARG A 357 -9.94 -36.40 -12.24
N LEU A 358 -9.84 -37.70 -11.96
CA LEU A 358 -10.17 -38.81 -12.85
C LEU A 358 -11.08 -39.77 -12.08
N ASP A 359 -12.40 -39.62 -12.25
CA ASP A 359 -13.41 -40.40 -11.53
C ASP A 359 -13.21 -40.39 -10.00
N THR A 360 -12.78 -41.53 -9.42
CA THR A 360 -12.51 -41.69 -7.98
C THR A 360 -11.08 -41.33 -7.56
N ASP A 361 -10.19 -41.06 -8.52
CA ASP A 361 -8.76 -40.86 -8.33
C ASP A 361 -8.26 -39.55 -8.97
N SER A 362 -6.94 -39.34 -8.99
CA SER A 362 -6.36 -38.13 -9.58
C SER A 362 -4.93 -38.30 -10.10
N ILE A 363 -4.56 -37.38 -11.00
CA ILE A 363 -3.16 -37.03 -11.26
C ILE A 363 -2.80 -35.84 -10.38
N TYR A 364 -1.81 -36.01 -9.53
CA TYR A 364 -1.35 -35.01 -8.57
C TYR A 364 0.10 -34.61 -8.83
N HIS A 365 0.43 -33.34 -8.63
CA HIS A 365 1.80 -32.87 -8.58
C HIS A 365 1.97 -31.76 -7.53
N PRO A 366 3.01 -31.80 -6.67
CA PRO A 366 3.11 -30.91 -5.50
C PRO A 366 3.52 -29.46 -5.80
N GLY A 367 4.26 -29.18 -6.88
CA GLY A 367 4.62 -27.78 -7.20
C GLY A 367 5.04 -27.56 -8.65
N LEU A 368 4.22 -26.86 -9.43
CA LEU A 368 4.47 -26.53 -10.84
C LEU A 368 4.41 -25.03 -11.06
N LEU A 369 5.07 -24.56 -12.12
CA LEU A 369 4.74 -23.27 -12.70
C LEU A 369 3.44 -23.44 -13.49
N PHE A 370 2.34 -22.99 -12.90
CA PHE A 370 1.02 -22.93 -13.53
C PHE A 370 0.91 -21.66 -14.35
N LYS A 371 0.48 -21.80 -15.61
CA LYS A 371 0.01 -20.67 -16.41
C LYS A 371 -1.31 -21.01 -17.08
N TYR A 372 -2.22 -20.05 -17.09
CA TYR A 372 -3.42 -20.06 -17.92
C TYR A 372 -3.29 -18.96 -18.97
N ASN A 373 -3.57 -19.29 -20.23
CA ASN A 373 -3.65 -18.34 -21.33
C ASN A 373 -5.13 -18.12 -21.69
N ALA A 374 -5.63 -16.91 -21.46
CA ALA A 374 -7.04 -16.57 -21.68
C ALA A 374 -7.42 -16.57 -23.17
N GLN A 375 -6.52 -16.15 -24.07
CA GLN A 375 -6.79 -16.10 -25.52
C GLN A 375 -6.91 -17.49 -26.14
N LYS A 376 -6.05 -18.42 -25.72
CA LYS A 376 -6.06 -19.81 -26.20
C LYS A 376 -7.00 -20.72 -25.40
N ASN A 377 -7.50 -20.23 -24.26
CA ASN A 377 -8.22 -21.01 -23.26
C ASN A 377 -7.46 -22.29 -22.86
N GLU A 378 -6.17 -22.13 -22.55
CA GLU A 378 -5.21 -23.23 -22.39
C GLU A 378 -4.46 -23.13 -21.07
N VAL A 379 -4.36 -24.26 -20.36
CA VAL A 379 -3.53 -24.47 -19.17
C VAL A 379 -2.18 -25.04 -19.60
N LEU A 380 -1.13 -24.50 -18.98
CA LEU A 380 0.27 -24.84 -19.22
C LEU A 380 0.91 -25.15 -17.85
N LEU A 381 1.44 -26.36 -17.68
CA LEU A 381 2.16 -26.74 -16.47
C LEU A 381 3.61 -27.05 -16.80
N ILE A 382 4.51 -26.31 -16.19
CA ILE A 382 5.94 -26.37 -16.51
C ILE A 382 6.70 -26.83 -15.28
N ARG A 383 7.52 -27.88 -15.43
CA ARG A 383 8.56 -28.24 -14.46
C ARG A 383 9.81 -27.44 -14.77
N ASN A 384 10.06 -26.40 -13.99
CA ASN A 384 11.21 -25.49 -14.14
C ASN A 384 12.47 -25.97 -13.39
N ASN A 385 12.46 -27.20 -12.86
CA ASN A 385 13.52 -27.82 -12.05
C ASN A 385 13.88 -27.04 -10.78
N GLU A 386 12.95 -26.26 -10.24
CA GLU A 386 13.09 -25.50 -9.00
C GLU A 386 12.12 -26.03 -7.93
N GLY A 387 12.61 -26.17 -6.70
CA GLY A 387 11.79 -26.63 -5.57
C GLY A 387 11.05 -27.95 -5.87
N MET A 388 9.76 -28.00 -5.54
CA MET A 388 8.91 -29.18 -5.69
C MET A 388 8.62 -29.58 -7.15
N SER A 389 9.02 -28.76 -8.13
CA SER A 389 8.87 -29.07 -9.56
C SER A 389 9.71 -30.26 -10.01
N ARG A 390 10.67 -30.72 -9.19
CA ARG A 390 11.52 -31.88 -9.50
C ARG A 390 10.81 -33.20 -9.26
N SER A 391 9.78 -33.20 -8.41
CA SER A 391 8.97 -34.39 -8.14
C SER A 391 8.30 -34.91 -9.42
N PRO A 392 7.97 -36.20 -9.50
CA PRO A 392 7.13 -36.71 -10.57
C PRO A 392 5.67 -36.27 -10.35
N TYR A 393 4.83 -36.48 -11.38
CA TYR A 393 3.40 -36.56 -11.20
C TYR A 393 3.05 -37.93 -10.62
N PHE A 394 2.08 -37.97 -9.72
CA PHE A 394 1.51 -39.20 -9.15
C PHE A 394 0.13 -39.42 -9.74
N ASP A 395 -0.03 -40.48 -10.51
CA ASP A 395 -1.29 -40.89 -11.12
C ASP A 395 -1.84 -42.09 -10.37
N THR A 396 -2.75 -41.85 -9.42
CA THR A 396 -3.34 -42.93 -8.61
C THR A 396 -4.38 -43.73 -9.41
N TYR A 397 -4.96 -43.13 -10.45
CA TYR A 397 -5.95 -43.78 -11.30
C TYR A 397 -5.29 -44.90 -12.13
N HIS A 398 -4.11 -44.63 -12.70
CA HIS A 398 -3.36 -45.62 -13.48
C HIS A 398 -2.29 -46.36 -12.65
N ASN A 399 -2.07 -45.99 -11.39
CA ASN A 399 -0.96 -46.45 -10.54
C ASN A 399 0.42 -46.24 -11.19
N LEU A 400 0.64 -45.03 -11.71
CA LEU A 400 1.88 -44.64 -12.40
C LEU A 400 2.52 -43.40 -11.76
N GLU A 401 3.85 -43.34 -11.81
CA GLU A 401 4.62 -42.11 -11.68
C GLU A 401 4.99 -41.58 -13.06
N LEU A 402 4.66 -40.33 -13.35
CA LEU A 402 4.89 -39.69 -14.64
C LEU A 402 5.96 -38.60 -14.51
N ASP A 403 7.04 -38.73 -15.28
CA ASP A 403 8.19 -37.83 -15.29
C ASP A 403 8.38 -37.26 -16.70
N PHE A 404 7.74 -36.12 -16.96
CA PHE A 404 7.84 -35.36 -18.20
C PHE A 404 7.87 -33.85 -17.89
N PRO A 405 8.44 -33.00 -18.75
CA PRO A 405 8.74 -31.61 -18.38
C PRO A 405 7.58 -30.62 -18.56
N PHE A 406 6.60 -30.92 -19.44
CA PHE A 406 5.56 -29.96 -19.81
C PHE A 406 4.20 -30.62 -20.11
N LEU A 407 3.13 -30.07 -19.51
CA LEU A 407 1.74 -30.46 -19.74
C LEU A 407 0.98 -29.31 -20.39
N THR A 408 0.20 -29.59 -21.43
CA THR A 408 -0.81 -28.65 -21.94
C THR A 408 -2.19 -29.26 -21.94
N TRP A 409 -3.18 -28.44 -21.61
CA TRP A 409 -4.59 -28.82 -21.66
C TRP A 409 -5.45 -27.63 -22.08
N LYS A 410 -6.22 -27.80 -23.15
CA LYS A 410 -7.20 -26.81 -23.58
C LYS A 410 -8.49 -27.04 -22.81
N ILE A 411 -8.97 -26.01 -22.11
CA ILE A 411 -10.10 -26.14 -21.18
C ILE A 411 -11.35 -26.61 -21.95
N GLY A 412 -11.92 -27.71 -21.48
CA GLY A 412 -13.11 -28.35 -22.05
C GLY A 412 -12.80 -29.56 -22.94
N GLU A 413 -11.59 -29.66 -23.49
CA GLU A 413 -11.19 -30.78 -24.34
C GLU A 413 -10.93 -32.05 -23.51
N PRO A 414 -11.18 -33.25 -24.07
CA PRO A 414 -10.86 -34.52 -23.42
C PRO A 414 -9.37 -34.84 -23.36
N GLN A 415 -8.57 -34.24 -24.25
CA GLN A 415 -7.17 -34.60 -24.43
C GLN A 415 -6.25 -33.71 -23.60
N ILE A 416 -5.35 -34.34 -22.84
CA ILE A 416 -4.21 -33.70 -22.18
C ILE A 416 -2.94 -34.12 -22.93
N ASN A 417 -2.04 -33.18 -23.18
CA ASN A 417 -0.79 -33.45 -23.89
C ASN A 417 0.40 -33.39 -22.92
N PHE A 418 1.22 -34.44 -22.93
CA PHE A 418 2.54 -34.47 -22.30
C PHE A 418 3.59 -34.22 -23.38
N GLN A 419 4.43 -33.20 -23.20
CA GLN A 419 5.29 -32.69 -24.26
C GLN A 419 6.66 -32.28 -23.70
N PRO A 420 7.70 -32.18 -24.55
CA PRO A 420 8.89 -31.41 -24.23
C PRO A 420 8.56 -29.92 -24.10
N ILE A 421 9.32 -29.19 -23.28
CA ILE A 421 9.23 -27.73 -23.27
C ILE A 421 9.67 -27.22 -24.65
N PRO A 422 8.91 -26.32 -25.31
CA PRO A 422 9.27 -25.79 -26.62
C PRO A 422 10.70 -25.26 -26.65
N LYS A 423 11.46 -25.62 -27.70
CA LYS A 423 12.87 -25.24 -27.91
C LYS A 423 13.87 -25.81 -26.90
N THR A 424 13.49 -26.81 -26.10
CA THR A 424 14.44 -27.50 -25.21
C THR A 424 15.04 -28.74 -25.87
N THR A 425 16.24 -29.10 -25.42
CA THR A 425 16.95 -30.30 -25.85
C THR A 425 16.48 -31.55 -25.10
N ASN A 426 16.02 -31.42 -23.86
CA ASN A 426 15.48 -32.53 -23.09
C ASN A 426 14.05 -32.85 -23.54
N LYS A 427 13.91 -33.98 -24.26
CA LYS A 427 12.63 -34.48 -24.77
C LYS A 427 12.16 -35.77 -24.12
N ILE A 428 12.80 -36.15 -23.02
CA ILE A 428 12.54 -37.43 -22.38
C ILE A 428 11.23 -37.35 -21.58
N ALA A 429 10.37 -38.34 -21.78
CA ALA A 429 9.23 -38.62 -20.91
C ALA A 429 9.37 -40.04 -20.35
N LYS A 430 9.16 -40.20 -19.05
CA LYS A 430 9.33 -41.47 -18.36
C LYS A 430 8.11 -41.80 -17.52
N PHE A 431 7.62 -43.02 -17.61
CA PHE A 431 6.40 -43.48 -16.95
C PHE A 431 6.71 -44.80 -16.26
N GLU A 432 6.55 -44.87 -14.94
CA GLU A 432 6.91 -46.04 -14.14
C GLU A 432 5.73 -46.51 -13.29
N SER A 433 5.59 -47.82 -13.09
CA SER A 433 4.65 -48.35 -12.08
C SER A 433 5.00 -47.81 -10.69
N VAL A 434 4.00 -47.51 -9.87
CA VAL A 434 4.20 -47.13 -8.46
C VAL A 434 4.94 -48.22 -7.67
N ASP A 435 4.80 -49.49 -8.08
CA ASP A 435 5.51 -50.64 -7.49
C ASP A 435 6.87 -50.93 -8.15
N PHE A 436 7.37 -50.05 -9.02
CA PHE A 436 8.67 -50.21 -9.66
C PHE A 436 9.82 -50.20 -8.65
N PHE A 437 10.70 -51.20 -8.73
CA PHE A 437 11.91 -51.29 -7.92
C PHE A 437 13.18 -51.41 -8.79
N SER A 438 14.24 -50.74 -8.35
CA SER A 438 15.55 -50.82 -8.97
C SER A 438 16.63 -50.90 -7.90
N ARG A 439 17.36 -52.02 -7.87
CA ARG A 439 18.45 -52.23 -6.92
C ARG A 439 19.56 -51.19 -7.07
N SER A 440 19.85 -50.73 -8.29
CA SER A 440 20.86 -49.68 -8.52
C SER A 440 20.43 -48.35 -7.93
N ARG A 441 19.17 -47.92 -8.11
CA ARG A 441 18.63 -46.70 -7.50
C ARG A 441 18.57 -46.79 -5.97
N TYR A 442 18.27 -47.97 -5.43
CA TYR A 442 18.34 -48.20 -3.98
C TYR A 442 19.75 -47.98 -3.43
N LEU A 443 20.77 -48.52 -4.09
CA LEU A 443 22.17 -48.35 -3.69
C LEU A 443 22.65 -46.91 -3.92
N GLU A 444 22.21 -46.25 -4.99
CA GLU A 444 22.49 -44.84 -5.26
C GLU A 444 21.93 -43.91 -4.15
N LEU A 445 20.70 -44.19 -3.68
CA LEU A 445 20.11 -43.48 -2.54
C LEU A 445 20.92 -43.63 -1.26
N GLN A 446 21.54 -44.80 -1.05
CA GLN A 446 22.41 -45.03 0.10
C GLN A 446 23.75 -44.30 -0.04
N GLY A 447 24.31 -44.26 -1.25
CA GLY A 447 25.61 -43.65 -1.50
C GLY A 447 26.71 -44.25 -0.62
N MET A 448 27.43 -43.40 0.10
CA MET A 448 28.47 -43.81 1.05
C MET A 448 27.96 -43.95 2.50
N ASP A 449 26.68 -43.67 2.74
CA ASP A 449 26.13 -43.74 4.09
C ASP A 449 25.96 -45.19 4.55
N ASN A 450 26.16 -45.42 5.84
CA ASN A 450 26.02 -46.74 6.45
C ASN A 450 24.58 -47.28 6.38
N LEU A 451 23.59 -46.39 6.30
CA LEU A 451 22.18 -46.75 6.39
C LEU A 451 21.39 -46.00 5.32
N ASN A 452 20.61 -46.75 4.54
CA ASN A 452 19.82 -46.18 3.45
C ASN A 452 18.79 -45.17 3.99
N PRO A 453 18.61 -44.01 3.34
CA PRO A 453 17.67 -42.99 3.77
C PRO A 453 16.23 -43.49 4.03
N LEU A 454 15.74 -44.42 3.21
CA LEU A 454 14.41 -45.00 3.38
C LEU A 454 14.31 -45.80 4.69
N GLN A 455 15.41 -46.44 5.11
CA GLN A 455 15.46 -47.19 6.36
C GLN A 455 15.44 -46.24 7.58
N ASN A 456 16.03 -45.04 7.49
CA ASN A 456 15.89 -44.01 8.52
C ASN A 456 14.44 -43.58 8.69
N LEU A 457 13.73 -43.33 7.58
CA LEU A 457 12.29 -43.01 7.61
C LEU A 457 11.51 -44.13 8.28
N LYS A 458 11.68 -45.39 7.84
CA LYS A 458 10.99 -46.55 8.43
C LYS A 458 11.28 -46.73 9.92
N ASN A 459 12.52 -46.53 10.36
CA ASN A 459 12.88 -46.63 11.77
C ASN A 459 12.19 -45.55 12.59
N TYR A 460 12.10 -44.34 12.05
CA TYR A 460 11.45 -43.23 12.71
C TYR A 460 9.93 -43.41 12.78
N THR A 461 9.27 -43.75 11.66
CA THR A 461 7.82 -44.00 11.64
C THR A 461 7.42 -45.12 12.58
N LYS A 462 8.24 -46.18 12.69
CA LYS A 462 8.05 -47.25 13.68
C LYS A 462 8.22 -46.76 15.12
N LYS A 463 9.20 -45.89 15.40
CA LYS A 463 9.45 -45.34 16.73
C LYS A 463 8.25 -44.51 17.24
N ILE A 464 7.63 -43.73 16.35
CA ILE A 464 6.52 -42.84 16.71
C ILE A 464 5.14 -43.44 16.44
N ASN A 465 5.08 -44.65 15.86
CA ASN A 465 3.87 -45.32 15.42
C ASN A 465 2.97 -44.45 14.51
N SER A 466 3.59 -43.72 13.58
CA SER A 466 2.92 -42.81 12.64
C SER A 466 3.76 -42.63 11.39
N ASN A 467 3.10 -42.56 10.22
CA ASN A 467 3.75 -42.22 8.94
C ASN A 467 3.85 -40.70 8.71
N LYS A 468 3.26 -39.91 9.61
CA LYS A 468 3.24 -38.44 9.57
C LYS A 468 3.99 -37.86 10.75
N PHE A 469 4.88 -36.91 10.50
CA PHE A 469 5.72 -36.27 11.53
C PHE A 469 6.23 -34.90 11.11
N ASN A 470 6.82 -34.17 12.06
CA ASN A 470 7.50 -32.90 11.79
C ASN A 470 9.00 -33.12 11.52
N ASP A 471 9.53 -32.39 10.55
CA ASP A 471 10.93 -32.41 10.13
C ASP A 471 11.93 -32.10 11.27
N LYS A 472 11.58 -31.24 12.23
CA LYS A 472 12.42 -30.93 13.39
C LYS A 472 12.62 -32.14 14.29
N ASP A 473 11.56 -32.91 14.52
CA ASP A 473 11.64 -34.11 15.35
C ASP A 473 12.46 -35.20 14.64
N PHE A 474 12.32 -35.30 13.33
CA PHE A 474 13.13 -36.19 12.52
C PHE A 474 14.61 -35.77 12.49
N ALA A 475 14.92 -34.47 12.38
CA ALA A 475 16.27 -33.94 12.45
C ALA A 475 16.96 -34.33 13.76
N ASN A 476 16.25 -34.21 14.89
CA ASN A 476 16.71 -34.64 16.19
C ASN A 476 16.97 -36.16 16.24
N PHE A 477 16.12 -36.96 15.60
CA PHE A 477 16.28 -38.41 15.52
C PHE A 477 17.53 -38.83 14.74
N ILE A 478 17.77 -38.23 13.57
CA ILE A 478 18.95 -38.52 12.74
C ILE A 478 20.21 -37.74 13.17
N LYS A 479 20.10 -36.91 14.22
CA LYS A 479 21.17 -36.05 14.74
C LYS A 479 21.77 -35.15 13.65
N SER A 480 20.91 -34.56 12.82
CA SER A 480 21.30 -33.66 11.73
C SER A 480 20.78 -32.25 11.97
N SER A 481 21.42 -31.26 11.36
CA SER A 481 20.91 -29.88 11.40
C SER A 481 19.61 -29.75 10.60
N ILE A 482 18.79 -28.76 10.93
CA ILE A 482 17.55 -28.47 10.19
C ILE A 482 17.81 -28.25 8.68
N PRO A 483 18.79 -27.42 8.25
CA PRO A 483 19.06 -27.23 6.82
C PRO A 483 19.49 -28.50 6.08
N GLN A 484 20.31 -29.35 6.72
CA GLN A 484 20.70 -30.64 6.16
C GLN A 484 19.51 -31.59 6.07
N THR A 485 18.66 -31.62 7.10
CA THR A 485 17.43 -32.42 7.11
C THR A 485 16.47 -31.97 6.02
N HIS A 486 16.35 -30.66 5.76
CA HIS A 486 15.56 -30.16 4.63
C HIS A 486 16.08 -30.68 3.29
N GLN A 487 17.40 -30.60 3.03
CA GLN A 487 17.98 -31.11 1.79
C GLN A 487 17.77 -32.62 1.64
N TYR A 488 17.94 -33.35 2.74
CA TYR A 488 17.71 -34.78 2.82
C TYR A 488 16.26 -35.16 2.46
N LEU A 489 15.28 -34.52 3.12
CA LEU A 489 13.86 -34.77 2.89
C LEU A 489 13.43 -34.32 1.49
N LEU A 490 13.91 -33.16 1.00
CA LEU A 490 13.61 -32.70 -0.36
C LEU A 490 14.08 -33.70 -1.41
N ASN A 491 15.28 -34.28 -1.27
CA ASN A 491 15.77 -35.29 -2.22
C ASN A 491 14.85 -36.53 -2.25
N LEU A 492 14.36 -36.97 -1.10
CA LEU A 492 13.41 -38.08 -1.01
C LEU A 492 12.05 -37.72 -1.60
N ALA A 493 11.58 -36.49 -1.39
CA ALA A 493 10.34 -35.99 -1.97
C ALA A 493 10.42 -35.90 -3.51
N PHE A 494 11.54 -35.41 -4.04
CA PHE A 494 11.77 -35.33 -5.49
C PHE A 494 11.78 -36.70 -6.17
N LYS A 495 12.07 -37.77 -5.42
CA LYS A 495 12.04 -39.16 -5.90
C LYS A 495 10.73 -39.89 -5.54
N GLY A 496 9.76 -39.19 -4.97
CA GLY A 496 8.42 -39.70 -4.65
C GLY A 496 8.33 -40.62 -3.43
N PHE A 497 9.33 -40.61 -2.54
CA PHE A 497 9.32 -41.45 -1.34
C PHE A 497 8.53 -40.84 -0.17
N ILE A 498 8.38 -39.52 -0.17
CA ILE A 498 7.63 -38.78 0.86
C ILE A 498 6.87 -37.61 0.22
N SER A 499 5.79 -37.20 0.87
CA SER A 499 5.25 -35.85 0.73
C SER A 499 5.90 -34.95 1.78
N TYR A 500 6.38 -33.78 1.39
CA TYR A 500 7.10 -32.86 2.27
C TYR A 500 6.75 -31.41 1.97
N SER A 501 6.35 -30.66 2.99
CA SER A 501 6.22 -29.20 2.95
C SER A 501 7.29 -28.57 3.85
N ILE A 502 8.21 -27.83 3.25
CA ILE A 502 9.26 -27.12 3.98
C ILE A 502 8.70 -25.93 4.80
N GLU A 503 7.55 -25.40 4.41
CA GLU A 503 6.88 -24.29 5.07
C GLU A 503 6.28 -24.71 6.41
N THR A 504 5.54 -25.83 6.40
CA THR A 504 4.88 -26.37 7.60
C THR A 504 5.79 -27.32 8.39
N GLY A 505 6.86 -27.82 7.76
CA GLY A 505 7.72 -28.88 8.28
C GLY A 505 7.04 -30.26 8.28
N GLU A 506 5.86 -30.40 7.66
CA GLU A 506 5.11 -31.65 7.65
C GLU A 506 5.71 -32.65 6.65
N VAL A 507 5.98 -33.86 7.13
CA VAL A 507 6.44 -35.01 6.35
C VAL A 507 5.41 -36.13 6.43
N ILE A 508 5.04 -36.70 5.30
CA ILE A 508 4.22 -37.91 5.19
C ILE A 508 4.99 -38.95 4.38
N VAL A 509 5.30 -40.08 4.99
CA VAL A 509 5.95 -41.21 4.32
C VAL A 509 4.91 -42.00 3.55
N VAL A 510 5.10 -42.12 2.23
CA VAL A 510 4.16 -42.84 1.36
C VAL A 510 4.51 -44.32 1.25
N ASP A 511 3.53 -45.14 0.84
CA ASP A 511 3.65 -46.59 0.77
C ASP A 511 4.80 -47.09 -0.11
N LYS A 512 5.13 -46.33 -1.17
CA LYS A 512 6.31 -46.58 -2.01
C LYS A 512 7.57 -46.80 -1.19
N THR A 513 7.81 -46.00 -0.14
CA THR A 513 8.99 -46.15 0.73
C THR A 513 9.05 -47.53 1.38
N PHE A 514 7.93 -48.02 1.91
CA PHE A 514 7.87 -49.31 2.56
C PHE A 514 7.94 -50.46 1.55
N ASN A 515 7.30 -50.32 0.39
CA ASN A 515 7.37 -51.31 -0.70
C ASN A 515 8.81 -51.45 -1.20
N TYR A 516 9.49 -50.33 -1.47
CA TYR A 516 10.87 -50.31 -1.93
C TYR A 516 11.84 -51.00 -0.97
N LEU A 517 11.62 -50.84 0.35
CA LEU A 517 12.39 -51.53 1.39
C LEU A 517 12.09 -53.03 1.47
N LYS A 518 10.85 -53.47 1.19
CA LYS A 518 10.52 -54.90 1.15
C LYS A 518 11.13 -55.56 -0.09
N CYS A 519 11.06 -54.90 -1.24
CA CYS A 519 11.67 -55.39 -2.49
C CYS A 519 13.20 -55.51 -2.36
N SER A 520 13.87 -54.57 -1.66
CA SER A 520 15.32 -54.60 -1.50
C SER A 520 15.85 -55.81 -0.71
N VAL A 521 15.01 -56.41 0.12
CA VAL A 521 15.32 -57.63 0.91
C VAL A 521 14.59 -58.88 0.40
N GLY A 522 13.95 -58.81 -0.78
CA GLY A 522 13.24 -59.95 -1.39
C GLY A 522 11.95 -60.38 -0.68
N GLN A 523 11.34 -59.50 0.12
CA GLN A 523 10.09 -59.77 0.86
C GLN A 523 8.82 -59.43 0.08
N ARG A 524 8.93 -58.80 -1.09
CA ARG A 524 7.82 -58.42 -1.97
C ARG A 524 8.31 -58.44 -3.42
N ASP A 525 7.47 -58.91 -4.33
CA ASP A 525 7.69 -58.78 -5.76
C ASP A 525 7.43 -57.35 -6.26
N TYR A 526 7.96 -57.00 -7.42
CA TYR A 526 7.86 -55.67 -8.00
C TYR A 526 7.62 -55.72 -9.50
N ASP A 527 7.02 -54.66 -10.03
CA ASP A 527 6.80 -54.53 -11.46
C ASP A 527 8.05 -53.94 -12.14
N ALA A 528 8.46 -54.51 -13.27
CA ALA A 528 9.50 -53.95 -14.12
C ALA A 528 8.91 -53.04 -15.22
N ILE A 529 7.77 -52.39 -14.97
CA ILE A 529 7.09 -51.52 -15.93
C ILE A 529 7.71 -50.12 -15.86
N SER A 530 8.50 -49.79 -16.89
CA SER A 530 9.10 -48.47 -17.10
C SER A 530 9.13 -48.17 -18.59
N PHE A 531 8.39 -47.15 -19.03
CA PHE A 531 8.40 -46.65 -20.40
C PHE A 531 9.24 -45.38 -20.47
N VAL A 532 10.08 -45.27 -21.50
CA VAL A 532 10.84 -44.05 -21.80
C VAL A 532 10.59 -43.70 -23.26
N SER A 533 10.16 -42.46 -23.51
CA SER A 533 9.94 -41.90 -24.84
C SER A 533 10.79 -40.67 -25.09
#